data_AF-A0A2I1GEA9-F1
#
_entry.id   AF-A0A2I1GEA9-F1
#
_cell.length_a   1.000
_cell.length_b   1.000
_cell.length_c   1.000
_cell.angle_alpha   90.00
_cell.angle_beta   90.00
_cell.angle_gamma   90.00
#
_symmetry.space_group_name_H-M   'P 1'
#
loop_
_entity.id
_entity.type
_entity.pdbx_description
1 polymer ?
#
loop_
_entity_poly.entity_id
_entity_poly.type
_entity_poly.pdbx_seq_one_letter_code
_entity_poly.pdbx_strand_id
1 'polypeptide(L)'
;MVKTNYSGLNPVVVQALNNLQYRYSGETPEMWCSRVRYPFKKLLEYNPKYFSKNGFIQMIERSYKDGEFKAGRHSFHIYCTVCDSLVIIHENTIECGNDHLKN
;
A
#
# COMPACT_ATOMS: atom_id res chain seq x y z
N MET A 1 12.85 8.05 -0.46
CA MET A 1 11.45 8.07 0.04
C MET A 1 10.58 8.69 -1.03
N VAL A 2 9.99 7.86 -1.91
CA VAL A 2 8.94 8.33 -2.82
C VAL A 2 7.80 8.80 -1.94
N LYS A 3 7.68 10.11 -1.74
CA LYS A 3 6.39 10.70 -1.42
C LYS A 3 5.46 10.18 -2.50
N THR A 4 4.54 9.28 -2.16
CA THR A 4 3.32 9.11 -2.94
C THR A 4 2.60 10.44 -2.85
N ASN A 5 3.03 11.39 -3.67
CA ASN A 5 2.42 12.68 -3.83
C ASN A 5 1.08 12.37 -4.48
N TYR A 6 0.07 12.11 -3.65
CA TYR A 6 -1.34 12.05 -4.06
C TYR A 6 -1.83 13.40 -4.61
N SER A 7 -0.94 14.40 -4.79
CA SER A 7 -1.21 15.68 -5.43
C SER A 7 -1.68 15.45 -6.87
N GLY A 8 -3.00 15.48 -7.06
CA GLY A 8 -3.68 15.22 -8.33
C GLY A 8 -4.62 14.01 -8.33
N LEU A 9 -4.57 13.17 -7.29
CA LEU A 9 -5.53 12.08 -7.12
C LEU A 9 -6.84 12.58 -6.53
N ASN A 10 -7.95 11.98 -6.96
CA ASN A 10 -9.26 12.27 -6.38
C ASN A 10 -9.22 11.95 -4.87
N PRO A 11 -9.60 12.87 -3.96
CA PRO A 11 -9.60 12.63 -2.52
C PRO A 11 -10.33 11.36 -2.09
N VAL A 12 -11.39 10.98 -2.80
CA VAL A 12 -12.14 9.73 -2.56
C VAL A 12 -11.28 8.50 -2.80
N VAL A 13 -10.46 8.53 -3.86
CA VAL A 13 -9.53 7.44 -4.20
C VAL A 13 -8.42 7.34 -3.16
N VAL A 14 -7.88 8.48 -2.72
CA VAL A 14 -6.88 8.54 -1.64
C VAL A 14 -7.45 7.94 -0.35
N GLN A 15 -8.67 8.33 0.02
CA GLN A 15 -9.33 7.79 1.20
C GLN A 15 -9.57 6.28 1.09
N ALA A 16 -9.98 5.78 -0.07
CA ALA A 16 -10.17 4.36 -0.31
C ALA A 16 -8.87 3.56 -0.17
N LEU A 17 -7.75 4.08 -0.68
CA LEU A 17 -6.43 3.48 -0.52
C LEU A 17 -6.01 3.43 0.96
N ASN A 18 -6.12 4.55 1.66
CA ASN A 18 -5.78 4.61 3.09
C ASN A 18 -6.63 3.63 3.92
N ASN A 19 -7.93 3.53 3.60
CA ASN A 19 -8.82 2.58 4.22
C ASN A 19 -8.37 1.13 3.94
N LEU A 20 -7.99 0.78 2.72
CA LEU A 20 -7.50 -0.57 2.40
C LEU A 20 -6.19 -0.91 3.11
N GLN A 21 -5.27 0.05 3.21
CA GLN A 21 -4.01 -0.14 3.94
C GLN A 21 -4.25 -0.43 5.42
N TYR A 22 -5.16 0.31 6.05
CA TYR A 22 -5.32 0.29 7.52
C TYR A 22 -6.46 -0.61 8.03
N ARG A 23 -7.50 -0.92 7.26
CA ARG A 23 -8.72 -1.60 7.77
C ARG A 23 -8.42 -2.94 8.42
N TYR A 24 -7.47 -3.69 7.87
CA TYR A 24 -7.08 -5.02 8.32
C TYR A 24 -5.65 -5.07 8.91
N SER A 25 -5.13 -3.93 9.33
CA SER A 25 -3.75 -3.76 9.84
C SER A 25 -3.43 -4.53 11.13
N GLY A 26 -4.44 -5.14 11.77
CA GLY A 26 -4.26 -6.05 12.91
C GLY A 26 -4.28 -7.53 12.54
N GLU A 27 -4.51 -7.89 11.28
CA GLU A 27 -4.45 -9.28 10.80
C GLU A 27 -3.01 -9.67 10.42
N THR A 28 -2.75 -10.96 10.21
CA THR A 28 -1.46 -11.39 9.64
C THR A 28 -1.29 -10.86 8.21
N PRO A 29 -0.06 -10.72 7.69
CA PRO A 29 0.15 -10.29 6.31
C PRO A 29 -0.62 -11.11 5.26
N GLU A 30 -0.74 -12.42 5.44
CA GLU A 30 -1.47 -13.33 4.53
C GLU A 30 -2.97 -13.05 4.55
N MET A 31 -3.54 -12.91 5.75
CA MET A 31 -4.96 -12.57 5.92
C MET A 31 -5.25 -11.20 5.32
N TRP A 32 -4.44 -10.19 5.67
CA TRP A 32 -4.53 -8.85 5.10
C TRP A 32 -4.46 -8.89 3.57
N CYS A 33 -3.49 -9.62 3.01
CA CYS A 33 -3.33 -9.77 1.56
C CYS A 33 -4.59 -10.36 0.91
N SER A 34 -5.16 -11.40 1.50
CA SER A 34 -6.41 -12.01 1.01
C SER A 34 -7.57 -11.02 1.02
N ARG A 35 -7.65 -10.13 2.03
CA ARG A 35 -8.72 -9.13 2.14
C ARG A 35 -8.55 -7.98 1.14
N VAL A 36 -7.32 -7.51 0.89
CA VAL A 36 -7.07 -6.36 0.03
C VAL A 36 -6.97 -6.70 -1.45
N ARG A 37 -6.62 -7.95 -1.81
CA ARG A 37 -6.37 -8.40 -3.18
C ARG A 37 -7.43 -7.96 -4.19
N TYR A 38 -8.69 -8.32 -3.93
CA TYR A 38 -9.80 -8.01 -4.83
C TYR A 38 -10.19 -6.51 -4.82
N PRO A 39 -10.41 -5.88 -3.64
CA PRO A 39 -10.73 -4.45 -3.59
C PRO A 39 -9.66 -3.57 -4.25
N PHE A 40 -8.39 -3.86 -4.05
CA PHE A 40 -7.29 -3.08 -4.64
C PHE A 40 -7.27 -3.22 -6.16
N LYS A 41 -7.37 -4.45 -6.71
CA LYS A 41 -7.48 -4.66 -8.16
C LYS A 41 -8.65 -3.88 -8.77
N LYS A 42 -9.83 -3.92 -8.15
CA LYS A 42 -11.00 -3.16 -8.60
C LYS A 42 -10.77 -1.65 -8.57
N LEU A 43 -10.10 -1.14 -7.53
CA LEU A 43 -9.76 0.27 -7.41
C LEU A 43 -8.86 0.73 -8.56
N LEU A 44 -7.86 -0.06 -8.95
CA LEU A 44 -7.00 0.24 -10.11
C LEU A 44 -7.81 0.21 -11.43
N GLU A 45 -8.62 -0.84 -11.63
CA GLU A 45 -9.44 -1.01 -12.84
C GLU A 45 -10.42 0.14 -13.08
N TYR A 46 -11.05 0.66 -12.02
CA TYR A 46 -12.03 1.75 -12.12
C TYR A 46 -11.43 3.15 -12.22
N ASN A 47 -10.12 3.28 -11.99
CA ASN A 47 -9.42 4.57 -12.02
C ASN A 47 -8.28 4.58 -13.05
N PRO A 48 -8.54 4.20 -14.32
CA PRO A 48 -7.50 4.01 -15.34
C PRO A 48 -6.80 5.33 -15.73
N LYS A 49 -7.43 6.48 -15.48
CA LYS A 49 -6.82 7.81 -15.64
C LYS A 49 -5.62 8.00 -14.71
N TYR A 50 -5.67 7.34 -13.55
CA TYR A 50 -4.75 7.57 -12.44
C TYR A 50 -3.80 6.41 -12.21
N PHE A 51 -4.23 5.18 -12.52
CA PHE A 51 -3.46 3.98 -12.29
C PHE A 51 -3.42 3.09 -13.53
N SER A 52 -2.28 2.43 -13.70
CA SER A 52 -2.24 1.22 -14.52
C SER A 52 -2.87 0.04 -13.75
N LYS A 53 -3.23 -1.03 -14.45
CA LYS A 53 -3.68 -2.28 -13.79
C LYS A 53 -2.57 -2.92 -12.94
N ASN A 54 -1.33 -2.48 -13.14
CA ASN A 54 -0.17 -2.90 -12.38
C ASN A 54 0.04 -1.90 -11.23
N GLY A 55 0.13 -2.42 -10.01
CA GLY A 55 0.35 -1.62 -8.83
C GLY A 55 0.59 -2.49 -7.61
N PHE A 56 0.99 -1.84 -6.53
CA PHE A 56 1.13 -2.50 -5.24
C PHE A 56 0.49 -1.67 -4.14
N ILE A 57 0.07 -2.33 -3.08
CA ILE A 57 -0.39 -1.69 -1.85
C ILE A 57 0.42 -2.26 -0.70
N GLN A 58 0.87 -1.38 0.20
CA GLN A 58 1.68 -1.74 1.35
C GLN A 58 0.81 -1.80 2.60
N MET A 59 1.00 -2.84 3.40
CA MET A 59 0.33 -2.94 4.70
C MET A 59 0.94 -1.94 5.68
N ILE A 60 0.09 -1.27 6.45
CA ILE A 60 0.50 -0.43 7.58
C ILE A 60 0.37 -1.27 8.84
N GLU A 61 1.43 -1.36 9.63
CA GLU A 61 1.37 -2.05 10.92
C GLU A 61 0.61 -1.18 11.93
N ARG A 62 -0.22 -1.79 12.78
CA ARG A 62 -0.76 -1.06 13.93
C ARG A 62 0.32 -0.90 14.99
N SER A 63 0.50 0.32 15.47
CA SER A 63 1.21 0.55 16.73
C SER A 63 0.20 0.82 17.83
N TYR A 64 0.27 0.04 18.91
CA TYR A 64 -0.47 0.32 20.13
C TYR A 64 0.36 1.29 20.98
N LYS A 65 -0.12 2.53 21.12
CA LYS A 65 0.57 3.58 21.89
C LYS A 65 -0.47 4.37 22.67
N ASP A 66 -0.17 4.62 23.94
CA ASP A 66 -1.01 5.45 24.83
C ASP A 66 -2.48 4.99 24.93
N GLY A 67 -2.71 3.67 24.90
CA GLY A 67 -4.05 3.09 24.97
C GLY A 67 -4.84 3.13 23.65
N GLU A 68 -4.28 3.72 22.58
CA GLU A 68 -4.93 3.87 21.29
C GLU A 68 -4.19 3.15 20.16
N PHE A 69 -4.95 2.69 19.16
CA PHE A 69 -4.39 2.20 17.91
C PHE A 69 -4.00 3.39 17.03
N LYS A 70 -2.69 3.59 16.86
CA LYS A 70 -2.14 4.55 15.90
C LYS A 70 -1.67 3.81 14.65
N ALA A 71 -1.76 4.49 13.49
CA ALA A 71 -1.07 4.05 12.29
C ALA A 71 0.43 3.94 12.61
N GLY A 72 0.97 2.73 12.53
CA GLY A 72 2.37 2.44 12.78
C GLY A 72 3.21 2.63 11.53
N ARG A 73 4.36 1.97 11.48
CA ARG A 73 5.25 2.03 10.32
C ARG A 73 4.65 1.25 9.15
N HIS A 74 5.09 1.63 7.96
CA HIS A 74 4.87 0.79 6.78
C HIS A 74 5.56 -0.55 7.00
N SER A 75 4.80 -1.63 6.86
CA SER A 75 5.33 -2.99 6.99
C SER A 75 6.25 -3.32 5.80
N PHE A 76 7.05 -4.37 5.98
CA PHE A 76 7.80 -4.99 4.88
C PHE A 76 6.92 -5.83 3.95
N HIS A 77 5.59 -5.85 4.13
CA HIS A 77 4.66 -6.67 3.37
C HIS A 77 3.84 -5.84 2.39
N ILE A 78 3.91 -6.22 1.11
CA ILE A 78 3.11 -5.61 0.04
C ILE A 78 2.28 -6.67 -0.67
N TYR A 79 1.09 -6.29 -1.14
CA TYR A 79 0.39 -7.03 -2.18
C TYR A 79 0.76 -6.43 -3.54
N CYS A 80 1.25 -7.27 -4.46
CA CYS A 80 1.63 -6.87 -5.81
C CYS A 80 0.62 -7.45 -6.82
N THR A 81 0.00 -6.61 -7.65
CA THR A 81 -0.97 -7.11 -8.65
C THR A 81 -0.32 -7.84 -9.82
N VAL A 82 0.97 -7.58 -10.09
CA VAL A 82 1.74 -8.26 -11.14
C VAL A 82 2.03 -9.70 -10.73
N CYS A 83 2.51 -9.91 -9.51
CA CYS A 83 2.73 -11.25 -8.95
C CYS A 83 1.43 -11.92 -8.49
N ASP A 84 0.38 -11.11 -8.28
CA ASP A 84 -0.90 -11.49 -7.70
C ASP A 84 -0.73 -12.19 -6.33
N SER A 85 0.27 -11.76 -5.57
CA SER A 85 0.72 -12.39 -4.33
C SER A 85 1.19 -11.37 -3.30
N LEU A 86 1.29 -11.84 -2.05
CA LEU A 86 2.03 -11.16 -0.97
C LEU A 86 3.53 -11.25 -1.27
N VAL A 87 4.25 -10.15 -1.10
CA VAL A 87 5.69 -10.04 -1.31
C VAL A 87 6.31 -9.34 -0.11
N ILE A 88 7.44 -9.86 0.38
CA ILE A 88 8.24 -9.23 1.42
C ILE A 88 9.31 -8.38 0.74
N ILE A 89 9.38 -7.10 1.11
CA ILE A 89 10.37 -6.15 0.62
C ILE A 89 11.35 -5.79 1.74
N HIS A 90 12.65 -5.75 1.44
CA HIS A 90 13.65 -5.26 2.40
C HIS A 90 13.72 -3.73 2.37
N GLU A 91 14.05 -3.11 3.51
CA GLU A 91 14.15 -1.65 3.71
C GLU A 91 15.04 -0.97 2.63
N ASN A 92 16.13 -1.63 2.24
CA ASN A 92 17.07 -1.16 1.21
C ASN A 92 16.45 -1.06 -0.20
N THR A 93 15.35 -1.76 -0.49
CA THR A 93 14.72 -1.75 -1.82
C THR A 93 13.92 -0.46 -2.08
N ILE A 94 13.39 0.18 -1.02
CA ILE A 94 12.70 1.48 -1.12
C ILE A 94 13.71 2.62 -1.26
N GLU A 95 14.89 2.48 -0.66
CA GLU A 95 16.01 3.43 -0.81
C GLU A 95 16.63 3.35 -2.22
N CYS A 96 16.94 2.12 -2.68
CA CYS A 96 17.61 1.87 -3.97
C CYS A 96 16.76 2.25 -5.20
N GLY A 97 15.43 2.33 -5.07
CA GLY A 97 14.55 2.84 -6.13
C GLY A 97 14.65 4.35 -6.40
N ASN A 98 15.31 5.14 -5.53
CA ASN A 98 15.42 6.60 -5.71
C ASN A 98 16.71 7.04 -6.43
N ASP A 99 17.73 6.19 -6.49
CA ASP A 99 19.00 6.55 -7.15
C ASP A 99 18.89 6.51 -8.68
N HIS A 100 17.94 5.73 -9.22
CA HIS A 100 17.66 5.67 -10.65
C HIS A 100 16.84 6.85 -11.21
N LEU A 101 16.39 7.79 -10.36
CA LEU A 101 15.63 8.98 -10.77
C LEU A 101 16.40 10.29 -10.54
N LYS A 102 17.69 10.22 -10.19
CA LYS A 102 18.60 11.35 -10.29
C LYS A 102 19.30 11.31 -11.65
N ASN A 103 18.63 11.83 -12.68
CA ASN A 103 19.26 12.42 -13.86
C ASN A 103 18.33 13.50 -14.42
#